data_AF-A0A0F2PB52-F1
#
_entry.id   AF-A0A0F2PB52-F1
#
_cell.length_a   1.000
_cell.length_b   1.000
_cell.length_c   1.000
_cell.angle_alpha   90.00
_cell.angle_beta   90.00
_cell.angle_gamma   90.00
#
_symmetry.space_group_name_H-M   'P 1'
#
loop_
_entity.id
_entity.type
_entity.pdbx_description
1 polymer ?
#
loop_
_entity_poly.entity_id
_entity_poly.type
_entity_poly.pdbx_seq_one_letter_code
_entity_poly.pdbx_strand_id
1 'polypeptide(L)'
;MNIIRNEQQASLNALGIALQESVDHFHYAIDILEKSTEKALMEELASNRQAFVERVDAALRELGELPGKPDDDRETVANLIHRLTALFASDGASKIIEQRLVAEQHLAGLAADARQSGVEGKTRELVDDVALHIQDATDQLQAALRHHEKATNES
;
A
#
# COMPACT_ATOMS: atom_id res chain seq x y z
N MET A 1 -9.70 -18.79 23.48
CA MET A 1 -9.78 -17.99 22.25
C MET A 1 -10.34 -16.62 22.64
N ASN A 2 -9.58 -15.54 22.46
CA ASN A 2 -10.02 -14.19 22.82
C ASN A 2 -10.43 -13.48 21.53
N ILE A 3 -11.71 -13.12 21.40
CA ILE A 3 -12.30 -12.58 20.14
C ILE A 3 -11.57 -11.30 19.72
N ILE A 4 -11.28 -10.41 20.67
CA ILE A 4 -10.60 -9.13 20.43
C ILE A 4 -9.19 -9.33 19.84
N ARG A 5 -8.42 -10.31 20.33
CA ARG A 5 -7.08 -10.61 19.81
C ARG A 5 -7.13 -11.13 18.37
N ASN A 6 -8.19 -11.85 18.01
CA ASN A 6 -8.39 -12.34 16.65
C ASN A 6 -8.74 -11.20 15.68
N GLU A 7 -9.59 -10.26 16.09
CA GLU A 7 -9.92 -9.08 15.27
C GLU A 7 -8.70 -8.18 15.05
N GLN A 8 -7.89 -7.91 16.08
CA GLN A 8 -6.64 -7.16 15.95
C GLN A 8 -5.66 -7.82 14.97
N GLN A 9 -5.48 -9.14 15.08
CA GLN A 9 -4.60 -9.91 14.20
C GLN A 9 -5.13 -9.91 12.76
N ALA A 10 -6.43 -10.10 12.56
CA ALA A 10 -7.05 -10.11 11.24
C ALA A 10 -6.91 -8.75 10.54
N SER A 11 -7.22 -7.65 11.22
CA SER A 11 -7.12 -6.30 10.65
C SER A 11 -5.67 -5.90 10.38
N LEU A 12 -4.73 -6.23 11.28
CA LEU A 12 -3.31 -5.94 11.06
C LEU A 12 -2.72 -6.81 9.93
N ASN A 13 -3.15 -8.06 9.80
CA ASN A 13 -2.73 -8.95 8.72
C ASN A 13 -3.25 -8.46 7.36
N ALA A 14 -4.52 -8.04 7.30
CA ALA A 14 -5.08 -7.44 6.09
C ALA A 14 -4.30 -6.19 5.66
N LEU A 15 -3.91 -5.33 6.62
CA LEU A 15 -3.06 -4.18 6.35
C LEU A 15 -1.67 -4.60 5.85
N GLY A 16 -1.02 -5.58 6.49
CA GLY A 16 0.29 -6.09 6.08
C GLY A 16 0.32 -6.64 4.65
N ILE A 17 -0.67 -7.46 4.30
CA ILE A 17 -0.84 -8.00 2.94
C ILE A 17 -0.98 -6.86 1.93
N ALA A 18 -1.87 -5.91 2.20
CA ALA A 18 -2.10 -4.78 1.29
C ALA A 18 -0.87 -3.87 1.14
N LEU A 19 -0.06 -3.70 2.20
CA LEU A 19 1.20 -2.96 2.13
C LEU A 19 2.21 -3.66 1.22
N GLN A 20 2.37 -4.99 1.34
CA GLN A 20 3.28 -5.75 0.48
C GLN A 20 2.84 -5.71 -0.98
N GLU A 21 1.54 -5.83 -1.24
CA GLU A 21 1.00 -5.68 -2.60
C GLU A 21 1.23 -4.27 -3.14
N SER A 22 1.13 -3.24 -2.30
CA SER A 22 1.44 -1.87 -2.70
C SER A 22 2.89 -1.74 -3.18
N VAL A 23 3.84 -2.38 -2.49
CA VAL A 23 5.24 -2.43 -2.94
C VAL A 23 5.36 -3.10 -4.31
N ASP A 24 4.75 -4.27 -4.48
CA ASP A 24 4.80 -5.01 -5.76
C ASP A 24 4.22 -4.17 -6.90
N HIS A 25 3.15 -3.42 -6.64
CA HIS A 25 2.58 -2.51 -7.61
C HIS A 25 3.46 -1.31 -7.92
N PHE A 26 4.19 -0.77 -6.93
CA PHE A 26 5.16 0.29 -7.20
C PHE A 26 6.29 -0.24 -8.09
N HIS A 27 6.81 -1.44 -7.84
CA HIS A 27 7.81 -2.08 -8.72
C HIS A 27 7.29 -2.25 -10.14
N TYR A 28 6.05 -2.73 -10.30
CA TYR A 28 5.42 -2.82 -11.63
C TYR A 28 5.28 -1.45 -12.31
N ALA A 29 4.91 -0.41 -11.55
CA ALA A 29 4.83 0.96 -12.08
C ALA A 29 6.21 1.48 -12.52
N ILE A 30 7.26 1.23 -11.73
CA ILE A 30 8.65 1.62 -12.03
C ILE A 30 9.13 1.00 -13.34
N ASP A 31 8.80 -0.27 -13.59
CA ASP A 31 9.15 -0.98 -14.83
C ASP A 31 8.50 -0.34 -16.06
N ILE A 32 7.25 0.13 -15.93
CA ILE A 32 6.54 0.81 -17.03
C ILE A 32 7.05 2.25 -17.21
N LEU A 33 7.34 2.94 -16.12
CA LEU A 33 7.75 4.34 -16.09
C LEU A 33 9.25 4.54 -16.38
N GLU A 34 9.94 3.58 -17.01
CA GLU A 34 11.41 3.55 -17.16
C GLU A 34 12.05 4.88 -17.62
N LYS A 35 11.32 5.69 -18.41
CA LYS A 35 11.77 6.98 -18.97
C LYS A 35 11.00 8.20 -18.44
N SER A 36 10.16 8.03 -17.43
CA SER A 36 9.33 9.10 -16.85
C SER A 36 9.99 9.71 -15.62
N THR A 37 9.72 11.00 -15.39
CA THR A 37 10.18 11.74 -14.20
C THR A 37 9.56 11.24 -12.90
N GLU A 38 8.43 10.55 -12.99
CA GLU A 38 7.67 10.02 -11.87
C GLU A 38 8.26 8.69 -11.35
N LYS A 39 9.16 8.05 -12.08
CA LYS A 39 9.84 6.81 -11.65
C LYS A 39 10.55 6.97 -10.31
N ALA A 40 11.31 8.05 -10.13
CA ALA A 40 12.06 8.29 -8.89
C ALA A 40 11.13 8.41 -7.67
N LEU A 41 9.95 9.03 -7.85
CA LEU A 41 8.92 9.09 -6.82
C LEU A 41 8.40 7.70 -6.48
N MET A 42 8.13 6.85 -7.48
CA MET A 42 7.65 5.49 -7.25
C MET A 42 8.70 4.63 -6.53
N GLU A 43 9.99 4.79 -6.85
CA GLU A 43 11.11 4.11 -6.19
C GLU A 43 11.21 4.51 -4.71
N GLU A 44 11.11 5.80 -4.40
CA GLU A 44 11.12 6.30 -3.02
C GLU A 44 9.92 5.76 -2.23
N LEU A 45 8.72 5.83 -2.80
CA LEU A 45 7.50 5.31 -2.16
C LEU A 45 7.58 3.80 -1.94
N ALA A 46 8.09 3.02 -2.90
CA ALA A 46 8.29 1.57 -2.76
C ALA A 46 9.22 1.24 -1.59
N SER A 47 10.37 1.93 -1.51
CA SER A 47 11.36 1.71 -0.46
C SER A 47 10.81 2.03 0.92
N ASN A 48 10.12 3.17 1.07
CA ASN A 48 9.49 3.56 2.33
C ASN A 48 8.39 2.58 2.74
N ARG A 49 7.58 2.12 1.78
CA ARG A 49 6.51 1.14 2.00
C ARG A 49 7.04 -0.21 2.46
N GLN A 50 8.14 -0.68 1.88
CA GLN A 50 8.77 -1.95 2.24
C GLN A 50 9.20 -1.99 3.72
N ALA A 51 9.72 -0.87 4.24
CA ALA A 51 10.07 -0.77 5.67
C ALA A 51 8.85 -0.92 6.59
N PHE A 52 7.67 -0.49 6.16
CA PHE A 52 6.43 -0.69 6.92
C PHE A 52 5.94 -2.13 6.88
N VAL A 53 6.09 -2.83 5.75
CA VAL A 53 5.75 -4.25 5.66
C VAL A 53 6.54 -5.05 6.71
N GLU A 54 7.85 -4.84 6.78
CA GLU A 54 8.71 -5.54 7.74
C GLU A 54 8.31 -5.26 9.19
N ARG A 55 7.94 -4.01 9.50
CA ARG A 55 7.48 -3.61 10.84
C ARG A 55 6.13 -4.22 11.20
N VAL A 56 5.18 -4.29 10.25
CA VAL A 56 3.86 -4.90 10.46
C VAL A 56 3.99 -6.42 10.63
N ASP A 57 4.83 -7.07 9.84
CA ASP A 57 5.17 -8.48 9.99
C ASP A 57 5.75 -8.79 11.37
N ALA A 58 6.67 -7.95 11.85
CA ALA A 58 7.22 -8.09 13.20
C ALA A 58 6.13 -7.96 14.27
N ALA A 59 5.25 -6.96 14.16
CA ALA A 59 4.14 -6.76 15.09
C ALA A 59 3.14 -7.93 15.08
N LEU A 60 2.85 -8.51 13.91
CA LEU A 60 2.00 -9.71 13.79
C LEU A 60 2.63 -10.92 14.47
N ARG A 61 3.94 -11.12 14.33
CA ARG A 61 4.67 -12.20 15.00
C ARG A 61 4.68 -12.04 16.51
N GLU A 62 4.85 -10.82 17.01
CA GLU A 62 4.76 -10.51 18.44
C GLU A 62 3.35 -10.74 19.00
N LEU A 63 2.31 -10.40 18.22
CA LEU A 63 0.92 -10.71 18.58
C LEU A 63 0.61 -12.21 18.52
N GLY A 64 1.40 -13.01 17.80
CA GLY A 64 1.16 -14.43 17.51
C GLY A 64 2.04 -15.47 18.23
N GLU A 65 3.17 -15.08 18.84
CA GLU A 65 4.13 -15.97 19.56
C GLU A 65 4.44 -17.33 18.87
N LEU A 66 4.88 -17.31 17.58
CA LEU A 66 5.72 -18.27 16.79
C LEU A 66 5.50 -19.83 16.86
N PRO A 67 5.78 -20.63 15.79
CA PRO A 67 6.52 -20.32 14.56
C PRO A 67 5.59 -20.23 13.33
N GLY A 68 5.50 -19.05 12.74
CA GLY A 68 4.76 -18.82 11.50
C GLY A 68 5.62 -19.21 10.31
N LYS A 69 5.23 -20.28 9.61
CA LYS A 69 5.45 -20.35 8.16
C LYS A 69 4.61 -19.22 7.53
N PRO A 70 5.06 -18.58 6.45
CA PRO A 70 4.20 -17.64 5.72
C PRO A 70 2.96 -18.43 5.29
N ASP A 71 1.77 -18.03 5.71
CA ASP A 71 0.54 -18.57 5.14
C ASP A 71 0.47 -18.04 3.70
N ASP A 72 0.80 -18.92 2.77
CA ASP A 72 0.82 -18.71 1.33
C ASP A 72 -0.61 -18.70 0.75
N ASP A 73 -1.61 -18.20 1.50
CA ASP A 73 -2.99 -18.02 1.01
C ASP A 73 -3.09 -16.71 0.22
N ARG A 74 -2.34 -16.69 -0.89
CA ARG A 74 -2.25 -15.64 -1.92
C ARG A 74 -3.42 -15.65 -2.92
N GLU A 75 -4.57 -16.24 -2.59
CA GLU A 75 -5.61 -16.49 -3.60
C GLU A 75 -6.70 -15.42 -3.70
N THR A 76 -6.85 -14.54 -2.70
CA THR A 76 -8.03 -13.67 -2.65
C THR A 76 -7.86 -12.35 -3.43
N VAL A 77 -6.63 -11.86 -3.64
CA VAL A 77 -6.41 -10.50 -4.17
C VAL A 77 -5.92 -10.45 -5.63
N ALA A 78 -5.40 -11.56 -6.16
CA ALA A 78 -5.02 -11.68 -7.58
C ALA A 78 -6.17 -11.33 -8.55
N ASN A 79 -7.42 -11.50 -8.11
CA ASN A 79 -8.63 -11.19 -8.88
C ASN A 79 -8.92 -9.68 -9.00
N LEU A 80 -8.47 -8.84 -8.08
CA LEU A 80 -8.64 -7.38 -8.18
C LEU A 80 -7.63 -6.78 -9.17
N ILE A 81 -6.41 -7.34 -9.18
CA ILE A 81 -5.31 -6.91 -10.05
C ILE A 81 -5.63 -7.17 -11.53
N HIS A 82 -6.15 -8.34 -11.89
CA HIS A 82 -6.55 -8.63 -13.28
C HIS A 82 -7.59 -7.65 -13.84
N ARG A 83 -8.43 -7.05 -12.98
CA ARG A 83 -9.40 -6.03 -13.40
C ARG A 83 -8.77 -4.65 -13.58
N LEU A 84 -7.74 -4.29 -12.81
CA LEU A 84 -7.09 -2.98 -12.89
C LEU A 84 -6.11 -2.90 -14.06
N THR A 85 -5.32 -3.94 -14.31
CA THR A 85 -4.29 -3.94 -15.37
C THR A 85 -4.89 -3.98 -16.78
N ALA A 86 -6.07 -4.60 -16.96
CA ALA A 86 -6.70 -4.75 -18.26
C ALA A 86 -7.32 -3.44 -18.82
N LEU A 87 -7.57 -2.43 -17.98
CA LEU A 87 -8.35 -1.27 -18.37
C LEU A 87 -7.56 -0.10 -18.97
N PHE A 88 -6.22 -0.03 -18.81
CA PHE A 88 -5.51 1.26 -18.97
C PHE A 88 -4.19 1.22 -19.75
N ALA A 89 -4.00 0.26 -20.65
CA ALA A 89 -2.81 0.11 -21.49
C ALA A 89 -2.52 1.26 -22.51
N SER A 90 -3.20 2.41 -22.43
CA SER A 90 -3.16 3.44 -23.48
C SER A 90 -2.75 4.85 -23.03
N ASP A 91 -2.63 5.17 -21.72
CA ASP A 91 -2.17 6.49 -21.24
C ASP A 91 -1.06 6.32 -20.19
N GLY A 92 0.17 6.67 -20.57
CA GLY A 92 1.40 6.05 -20.08
C GLY A 92 1.91 6.38 -18.66
N ALA A 93 1.44 7.43 -17.98
CA ALA A 93 1.92 7.75 -16.61
C ALA A 93 0.83 8.30 -15.69
N SER A 94 -0.01 9.20 -16.18
CA SER A 94 -1.17 9.72 -15.43
C SER A 94 -2.10 8.62 -14.94
N LYS A 95 -2.40 7.61 -15.77
CA LYS A 95 -3.25 6.46 -15.37
C LYS A 95 -2.61 5.58 -14.31
N ILE A 96 -1.29 5.42 -14.35
CA ILE A 96 -0.54 4.70 -13.32
C ILE A 96 -0.65 5.44 -11.99
N ILE A 97 -0.48 6.77 -12.01
CA ILE A 97 -0.61 7.61 -10.81
C ILE A 97 -2.04 7.58 -10.26
N GLU A 98 -3.06 7.71 -11.11
CA GLU A 98 -4.47 7.58 -10.71
C GLU A 98 -4.76 6.21 -10.06
N GLN A 99 -4.23 5.12 -10.64
CA GLN A 99 -4.36 3.78 -10.07
C GLN A 99 -3.72 3.70 -8.68
N ARG A 100 -2.53 4.31 -8.49
CA ARG A 100 -1.87 4.35 -7.19
C ARG A 100 -2.68 5.16 -6.18
N LEU A 101 -3.27 6.29 -6.57
CA LEU A 101 -4.14 7.07 -5.70
C LEU A 101 -5.37 6.28 -5.21
N VAL A 102 -6.00 5.49 -6.08
CA VAL A 102 -7.11 4.61 -5.66
C VAL A 102 -6.63 3.53 -4.68
N ALA A 103 -5.44 2.96 -4.91
CA ALA A 103 -4.85 1.98 -4.01
C ALA A 103 -4.51 2.58 -2.63
N GLU A 104 -3.97 3.80 -2.57
CA GLU A 104 -3.69 4.49 -1.31
C GLU A 104 -4.97 4.79 -0.52
N GLN A 105 -6.09 5.12 -1.17
CA GLN A 105 -7.39 5.27 -0.50
C GLN A 105 -7.88 3.97 0.15
N HIS A 106 -7.71 2.84 -0.54
CA HIS A 106 -8.04 1.53 0.03
C HIS A 106 -7.14 1.19 1.23
N LEU A 107 -5.84 1.46 1.13
CA LEU A 107 -4.89 1.30 2.24
C LEU A 107 -5.26 2.15 3.45
N ALA A 108 -5.70 3.39 3.23
CA ALA A 108 -6.16 4.27 4.30
C ALA A 108 -7.37 3.68 5.05
N GLY A 109 -8.29 3.03 4.31
CA GLY A 109 -9.42 2.29 4.89
C GLY A 109 -8.94 1.15 5.79
N LEU A 110 -8.03 0.31 5.30
CA LEU A 110 -7.47 -0.81 6.08
C LEU A 110 -6.70 -0.33 7.32
N ALA A 111 -5.96 0.78 7.22
CA ALA A 111 -5.27 1.38 8.36
C ALA A 111 -6.26 1.90 9.41
N ALA A 112 -7.37 2.50 8.97
CA ALA A 112 -8.44 2.94 9.86
C ALA A 112 -9.15 1.76 10.55
N ASP A 113 -9.38 0.66 9.84
CA ASP A 113 -9.96 -0.57 10.39
C ASP A 113 -9.01 -1.20 11.42
N ALA A 114 -7.72 -1.31 11.10
CA ALA A 114 -6.69 -1.78 12.03
C ALA A 114 -6.64 -0.91 13.30
N ARG A 115 -6.73 0.41 13.16
CA ARG A 115 -6.80 1.34 14.29
C ARG A 115 -8.05 1.13 15.15
N GLN A 116 -9.19 0.83 14.54
CA GLN A 116 -10.47 0.61 15.22
C GLN A 116 -10.59 -0.78 15.86
N SER A 117 -9.81 -1.76 15.42
CA SER A 117 -9.75 -3.11 16.00
C SER A 117 -9.24 -3.17 17.45
N GLY A 118 -8.84 -2.01 18.01
CA GLY A 118 -8.39 -1.89 19.39
C GLY A 118 -6.93 -2.24 19.58
N VAL A 119 -6.09 -2.12 18.55
CA VAL A 119 -4.62 -2.18 18.73
C VAL A 119 -4.15 -1.12 19.71
N GLU A 120 -3.18 -1.47 20.56
CA GLU A 120 -2.67 -0.60 21.63
C GLU A 120 -1.14 -0.53 21.60
N GLY A 121 -0.58 0.43 22.35
CA GLY A 121 0.86 0.61 22.49
C GLY A 121 1.59 0.76 21.16
N LYS A 122 2.70 0.05 21.01
CA LYS A 122 3.58 0.12 19.84
C LYS A 122 2.88 -0.26 18.53
N THR A 123 1.92 -1.18 18.56
CA THR A 123 1.17 -1.59 17.37
C THR A 123 0.27 -0.47 16.89
N ARG A 124 -0.31 0.30 17.81
CA ARG A 124 -1.12 1.47 17.46
C ARG A 124 -0.26 2.59 16.87
N GLU A 125 0.89 2.87 17.47
CA GLU A 125 1.86 3.83 16.94
C GLU A 125 2.30 3.44 15.52
N LEU A 126 2.55 2.16 15.27
CA LEU A 126 2.86 1.65 13.94
C LEU A 126 1.72 1.88 12.93
N VAL A 127 0.48 1.60 13.31
CA VAL A 127 -0.69 1.85 12.43
C VAL A 127 -0.86 3.35 12.15
N ASP A 128 -0.58 4.20 13.14
CA ASP A 128 -0.60 5.65 12.97
C ASP A 128 0.50 6.14 12.02
N ASP A 129 1.73 5.61 12.14
CA ASP A 129 2.83 5.89 11.22
C ASP A 129 2.49 5.46 9.78
N VAL A 130 1.88 4.29 9.61
CA VAL A 130 1.44 3.78 8.30
C VAL A 130 0.38 4.72 7.70
N ALA A 131 -0.59 5.16 8.50
CA ALA A 131 -1.62 6.10 8.04
C ALA A 131 -1.03 7.44 7.60
N LEU A 132 -0.06 7.98 8.34
CA LEU A 132 0.66 9.19 7.96
C LEU A 132 1.43 9.01 6.65
N HIS A 133 2.09 7.87 6.47
CA HIS A 133 2.81 7.58 5.24
C HIS A 133 1.87 7.41 4.02
N ILE A 134 0.71 6.77 4.19
CA ILE A 134 -0.33 6.69 3.14
C ILE A 134 -0.81 8.08 2.73
N GLN A 135 -1.02 8.96 3.71
CA GLN A 135 -1.44 10.33 3.44
C GLN A 135 -0.37 11.12 2.68
N ASP A 136 0.89 11.07 3.12
CA ASP A 136 2.01 11.73 2.44
C ASP A 136 2.19 11.20 1.00
N ALA A 137 2.13 9.87 0.81
CA ALA A 137 2.17 9.26 -0.51
C ALA A 137 1.02 9.75 -1.40
N THR A 138 -0.19 9.86 -0.86
CA THR A 138 -1.36 10.39 -1.58
C THR A 138 -1.12 11.83 -2.03
N ASP A 139 -0.60 12.68 -1.15
CA ASP A 139 -0.32 14.08 -1.45
C ASP A 139 0.76 14.24 -2.54
N GLN A 140 1.82 13.44 -2.48
CA GLN A 140 2.88 13.41 -3.48
C GLN A 140 2.38 12.92 -4.84
N LEU A 141 1.59 11.85 -4.88
CA LEU A 141 0.98 11.33 -6.10
C LEU A 141 0.01 12.33 -6.74
N GLN A 142 -0.81 13.02 -5.93
CA GLN A 142 -1.68 14.09 -6.44
C GLN A 142 -0.89 15.27 -7.00
N ALA A 143 0.22 15.63 -6.36
CA ALA A 143 1.12 16.67 -6.88
C ALA A 143 1.72 16.25 -8.23
N ALA A 144 2.20 15.01 -8.35
CA ALA A 144 2.73 14.47 -9.59
C ALA A 144 1.68 14.46 -10.72
N LEU A 145 0.44 14.05 -10.42
CA LEU A 145 -0.65 14.06 -11.39
C LEU A 145 -0.94 15.49 -11.90
N ARG A 146 -1.07 16.46 -11.00
CA ARG A 146 -1.29 17.87 -11.38
C ARG A 146 -0.16 18.45 -12.21
N HIS A 147 1.09 18.06 -11.93
CA HIS A 147 2.25 18.48 -12.72
C HIS A 147 2.20 17.90 -14.14
N HIS A 148 1.87 16.61 -14.26
CA HIS A 148 1.72 15.94 -15.54
C HIS A 148 0.59 16.56 -16.38
N GLU A 149 -0.58 16.83 -15.79
CA GLU A 149 -1.71 17.46 -16.51
C GLU A 149 -1.36 18.85 -17.07
N LYS A 150 -0.60 19.64 -16.32
CA LYS A 150 -0.13 20.97 -16.78
C LYS A 150 0.84 20.85 -17.95
N ALA A 151 1.81 19.94 -17.88
CA ALA A 151 2.80 19.75 -18.93
C ALA A 151 2.19 19.31 -20.26
N THR A 152 1.14 18.48 -20.21
CA THR A 152 0.42 18.03 -21.42
C THR A 152 -0.45 19.12 -22.04
N ASN A 153 -0.93 20.09 -21.24
CA ASN A 153 -1.81 21.16 -21.72
C ASN A 153 -1.04 22.37 -22.30
N GLU A 154 0.27 22.44 -22.06
CA GLU A 154 1.17 23.49 -22.55
C GLU A 154 2.02 23.05 -23.78
N SER A 155 1.85 21.81 -24.25
CA SER A 155 2.53 21.23 -25.42
C SER A 155 1.61 21.13 -26.64
#